data_AF-A0A0D2ZWH4-F1
#
_entry.id   AF-A0A0D2ZWH4-F1
#
_cell.length_a   1.000
_cell.length_b   1.000
_cell.length_c   1.000
_cell.angle_alpha   90.00
_cell.angle_beta   90.00
_cell.angle_gamma   90.00
#
_symmetry.space_group_name_H-M   'P 1'
#
loop_
_entity.id
_entity.type
_entity.pdbx_description
1 polymer ?
#
loop_
_entity_poly.entity_id
_entity_poly.type
_entity_poly.pdbx_seq_one_letter_code
_entity_poly.pdbx_strand_id
1 'polypeptide(L)'
;ALIIPQTIIVDEKGQRVKLACVNWPAHLQPAVAEGLSKQPLDSISKKIVSMGFNCVRLTWPLDLMTNDTLALKVTVKQSFERLNLLDDVLGIQTHNPKILNLPIFNAFQEVVSNLGQNGVMVILDNHLTTPGWCCSDNDLDAFFEYPNFDPAVWAKGLSKMASLFRNVTNVVGMSLRNEPRGTRDYPNLWFK
;
A
#
# COMPACT_ATOMS: atom_id res chain seq x y z
N ALA A 1 -7.97 -13.80 11.33
CA ALA A 1 -6.55 -13.47 11.57
C ALA A 1 -5.70 -14.67 11.17
N LEU A 2 -4.49 -14.44 10.65
CA LEU A 2 -3.53 -15.52 10.38
C LEU A 2 -2.58 -15.66 11.58
N ILE A 3 -2.16 -16.89 11.86
CA ILE A 3 -1.28 -17.23 13.00
C ILE A 3 -0.04 -17.95 12.48
N ILE A 4 1.10 -17.73 13.11
CA ILE A 4 2.39 -18.33 12.74
C ILE A 4 2.90 -19.15 13.94
N PRO A 5 2.47 -20.42 14.10
CA PRO A 5 2.94 -21.25 15.22
C PRO A 5 4.43 -21.61 15.11
N GLN A 6 4.96 -21.75 13.89
CA GLN A 6 6.36 -22.02 13.59
C GLN A 6 6.73 -21.47 12.19
N THR A 7 6.94 -22.35 11.20
CA THR A 7 7.31 -21.99 9.82
C THR A 7 6.12 -22.02 8.86
N ILE A 8 4.92 -22.32 9.35
CA ILE A 8 3.67 -22.32 8.58
C ILE A 8 2.76 -21.20 9.04
N ILE A 9 1.99 -20.65 8.09
CA ILE A 9 0.89 -19.75 8.37
C ILE A 9 -0.38 -20.58 8.43
N VAL A 10 -1.21 -20.35 9.43
CA VAL A 10 -2.52 -21.01 9.60
C VAL A 10 -3.64 -19.99 9.76
N ASP A 11 -4.85 -20.37 9.39
CA ASP A 11 -6.07 -19.62 9.70
C ASP A 11 -6.54 -19.86 11.14
N GLU A 12 -7.63 -19.20 11.53
CA GLU A 12 -8.22 -19.32 12.88
C GLU A 12 -8.73 -20.74 13.20
N LYS A 13 -8.90 -21.60 12.19
CA LYS A 13 -9.30 -23.01 12.32
C LYS A 13 -8.08 -23.94 12.35
N GLY A 14 -6.86 -23.40 12.30
CA GLY A 14 -5.62 -24.18 12.25
C GLY A 14 -5.30 -24.76 10.87
N GLN A 15 -6.01 -24.36 9.81
CA GLN A 15 -5.73 -24.85 8.46
C GLN A 15 -4.56 -24.08 7.86
N ARG A 16 -3.64 -24.80 7.21
CA ARG A 16 -2.47 -24.20 6.57
C ARG A 16 -2.89 -23.27 5.43
N VAL A 17 -2.37 -22.04 5.46
CA VAL A 17 -2.51 -21.04 4.41
C VAL A 17 -1.17 -20.87 3.70
N LYS A 18 -1.17 -20.94 2.37
CA LYS A 18 -0.02 -20.57 1.53
C LYS A 18 -0.35 -19.26 0.83
N LEU A 19 0.47 -18.24 1.08
CA LEU A 19 0.35 -16.94 0.41
C LEU A 19 0.97 -17.03 -0.99
N ALA A 20 0.14 -16.90 -2.01
CA ALA A 20 0.54 -16.78 -3.40
C ALA A 20 0.13 -15.36 -3.84
N CYS A 21 1.05 -14.41 -3.66
CA CYS A 21 0.75 -12.99 -3.82
C CYS A 21 1.30 -12.38 -5.11
N VAL A 22 0.65 -11.33 -5.57
CA VAL A 22 1.22 -10.31 -6.48
C VAL A 22 1.54 -9.03 -5.72
N ASN A 23 2.42 -8.19 -6.27
CA ASN A 23 2.58 -6.82 -5.79
C ASN A 23 1.68 -5.89 -6.61
N TRP A 24 0.98 -4.97 -5.95
CA TRP A 24 0.25 -3.90 -6.61
C TRP A 24 0.73 -2.53 -6.10
N PRO A 25 1.40 -1.74 -6.95
CA PRO A 25 1.86 -0.41 -6.57
C PRO A 25 0.72 0.57 -6.31
N ALA A 26 0.73 1.25 -5.15
CA ALA A 26 -0.11 2.41 -4.85
C ALA A 26 0.68 3.50 -4.08
N HIS A 27 2.01 3.41 -4.07
CA HIS A 27 2.93 4.34 -3.39
C HIS A 27 3.63 5.33 -4.32
N LEU A 28 3.44 5.22 -5.64
CA LEU A 28 4.07 6.11 -6.62
C LEU A 28 3.51 7.54 -6.52
N GLN A 29 4.02 8.48 -7.31
CA GLN A 29 3.73 9.92 -7.16
C GLN A 29 2.23 10.26 -7.02
N PRO A 30 1.28 9.64 -7.77
CA PRO A 30 -0.13 9.93 -7.59
C PRO A 30 -0.73 9.42 -6.26
N ALA A 31 -0.03 8.51 -5.57
CA ALA A 31 -0.44 7.80 -4.36
C ALA A 31 -1.76 7.01 -4.52
N VAL A 32 -2.03 6.52 -5.74
CA VAL A 32 -3.22 5.75 -6.11
C VAL A 32 -2.77 4.44 -6.74
N ALA A 33 -3.55 3.37 -6.58
CA ALA A 33 -3.22 2.08 -7.17
C ALA A 33 -3.10 2.17 -8.70
N GLU A 34 -1.99 1.64 -9.23
CA GLU A 34 -1.67 1.70 -10.64
C GLU A 34 -2.70 0.95 -11.51
N GLY A 35 -2.89 1.40 -12.75
CA GLY A 35 -3.75 0.74 -13.73
C GLY A 35 -5.24 1.10 -13.65
N LEU A 36 -5.69 1.86 -12.64
CA LEU A 36 -7.09 2.33 -12.53
C LEU A 36 -7.52 3.28 -13.66
N SER A 37 -6.58 3.85 -14.41
CA SER A 37 -6.89 4.59 -15.64
C SER A 37 -7.17 3.69 -16.85
N LYS A 38 -6.78 2.41 -16.78
CA LYS A 38 -6.83 1.47 -17.93
C LYS A 38 -7.89 0.38 -17.78
N GLN A 39 -8.27 0.03 -16.56
CA GLN A 39 -9.22 -1.06 -16.30
C GLN A 39 -10.08 -0.74 -15.06
N PRO A 40 -11.33 -1.22 -15.01
CA PRO A 40 -12.14 -1.15 -13.79
C PRO A 40 -11.47 -1.89 -12.63
N LEU A 41 -11.49 -1.31 -11.43
CA LEU A 41 -10.91 -1.89 -10.21
C LEU A 41 -11.30 -3.36 -10.02
N ASP A 42 -12.61 -3.65 -10.13
CA ASP A 42 -13.13 -5.00 -9.96
C ASP A 42 -12.62 -5.99 -11.03
N SER A 43 -12.37 -5.51 -12.24
CA SER A 43 -11.80 -6.34 -13.31
C SER A 43 -10.34 -6.70 -13.01
N ILE A 44 -9.56 -5.77 -12.44
CA ILE A 44 -8.18 -6.03 -12.01
C ILE A 44 -8.17 -7.07 -10.88
N SER A 45 -8.98 -6.87 -9.83
CA SER A 45 -9.08 -7.80 -8.70
C SER A 45 -9.48 -9.22 -9.14
N LYS A 46 -10.49 -9.35 -10.01
CA LYS A 46 -10.90 -10.65 -10.58
C LYS A 46 -9.82 -11.28 -11.43
N LYS A 47 -9.05 -10.47 -12.17
CA LYS A 47 -7.94 -10.98 -12.98
C LYS A 47 -6.86 -11.60 -12.12
N ILE A 48 -6.50 -10.97 -11.00
CA ILE A 48 -5.54 -11.50 -10.00
C ILE A 48 -5.98 -12.89 -9.53
N VAL A 49 -7.26 -13.04 -9.16
CA VAL A 49 -7.83 -14.34 -8.76
C VAL A 49 -7.75 -15.37 -9.90
N SER A 50 -8.11 -14.99 -11.13
CA SER A 50 -8.09 -15.90 -12.29
C SER A 50 -6.68 -16.40 -12.64
N MET A 51 -5.65 -15.64 -12.25
CA MET A 51 -4.24 -16.02 -12.43
C MET A 51 -3.74 -16.96 -11.32
N GLY A 52 -4.58 -17.28 -10.33
CA GLY A 52 -4.27 -18.21 -9.24
C GLY A 52 -3.68 -17.58 -7.99
N PHE A 53 -3.64 -16.25 -7.90
CA PHE A 53 -3.16 -15.55 -6.72
C PHE A 53 -4.29 -15.37 -5.68
N ASN A 54 -3.93 -15.45 -4.41
CA ASN A 54 -4.87 -15.31 -3.28
C ASN A 54 -4.56 -14.11 -2.37
N CYS A 55 -3.50 -13.35 -2.68
CA CYS A 55 -3.14 -12.16 -1.94
C CYS A 55 -2.51 -11.07 -2.81
N VAL A 56 -2.57 -9.85 -2.31
CA VAL A 56 -1.88 -8.68 -2.87
C VAL A 56 -1.01 -8.07 -1.79
N ARG A 57 0.28 -7.89 -2.08
CA ARG A 57 1.14 -6.95 -1.36
C ARG A 57 0.84 -5.56 -1.92
N LEU A 58 0.02 -4.80 -1.19
CA LEU A 58 -0.45 -3.47 -1.58
C LEU A 58 0.42 -2.41 -0.92
N THR A 59 1.23 -1.77 -1.75
CA THR A 59 2.23 -0.79 -1.30
C THR A 59 1.60 0.57 -0.99
N TRP A 60 2.12 1.30 -0.02
CA TRP A 60 1.68 2.65 0.33
C TRP A 60 2.85 3.52 0.82
N PRO A 61 2.81 4.85 0.60
CA PRO A 61 3.82 5.77 1.12
C PRO A 61 3.46 6.23 2.54
N LEU A 62 4.44 6.42 3.42
CA LEU A 62 4.22 6.82 4.82
C LEU A 62 3.36 8.10 4.94
N ASP A 63 3.57 9.04 4.03
CA ASP A 63 2.81 10.29 3.90
C ASP A 63 1.30 10.07 3.80
N LEU A 64 0.83 8.92 3.32
CA LEU A 64 -0.60 8.60 3.33
C LEU A 64 -1.16 8.54 4.76
N MET A 65 -0.32 8.26 5.77
CA MET A 65 -0.69 8.25 7.18
C MET A 65 -0.21 9.49 7.95
N THR A 66 0.87 10.13 7.50
CA THR A 66 1.52 11.23 8.24
C THR A 66 1.22 12.62 7.68
N ASN A 67 0.68 12.72 6.46
CA ASN A 67 0.27 13.97 5.82
C ASN A 67 -1.24 14.00 5.57
N ASP A 68 -2.00 14.55 6.51
CA ASP A 68 -3.47 14.61 6.41
C ASP A 68 -3.97 15.46 5.23
N THR A 69 -3.19 16.42 4.75
CA THR A 69 -3.55 17.18 3.55
C THR A 69 -3.54 16.27 2.33
N LEU A 70 -2.46 15.49 2.12
CA LEU A 70 -2.39 14.50 1.05
C LEU A 70 -3.51 13.47 1.18
N ALA A 71 -3.65 12.88 2.37
CA ALA A 71 -4.55 11.75 2.58
C ALA A 71 -6.04 12.10 2.45
N LEU A 72 -6.45 13.25 3.01
CA LEU A 72 -7.87 13.58 3.24
C LEU A 72 -8.38 14.76 2.41
N LYS A 73 -7.51 15.64 1.90
CA LYS A 73 -7.92 16.86 1.18
C LYS A 73 -7.60 16.83 -0.31
N VAL A 74 -6.56 16.11 -0.72
CA VAL A 74 -6.25 15.92 -2.14
C VAL A 74 -7.11 14.79 -2.68
N THR A 75 -7.85 15.06 -3.75
CA THR A 75 -8.60 14.01 -4.47
C THR A 75 -7.72 13.29 -5.47
N VAL A 76 -8.15 12.10 -5.91
CA VAL A 76 -7.48 11.36 -7.00
C VAL A 76 -7.30 12.25 -8.22
N LYS A 77 -8.36 12.92 -8.68
CA LYS A 77 -8.29 13.88 -9.79
C LYS A 77 -7.21 14.94 -9.60
N GLN A 78 -7.20 15.62 -8.44
CA GLN A 78 -6.23 16.68 -8.15
C GLN A 78 -4.79 16.16 -8.11
N SER A 79 -4.57 14.95 -7.58
CA SER A 79 -3.24 14.33 -7.55
C SER A 79 -2.70 14.12 -8.97
N PHE A 80 -3.51 13.54 -9.85
CA PHE A 80 -3.14 13.31 -11.25
C PHE A 80 -2.99 14.62 -12.06
N GLU A 81 -3.88 15.60 -11.88
CA GLU A 81 -3.81 16.90 -12.57
C GLU A 81 -2.53 17.68 -12.21
N ARG A 82 -2.11 17.66 -10.93
CA ARG A 82 -0.86 18.29 -10.48
C ARG A 82 0.39 17.67 -11.12
N LEU A 83 0.29 16.41 -11.55
CA LEU A 83 1.34 15.68 -12.24
C LEU A 83 1.22 15.76 -13.77
N ASN A 84 0.27 16.56 -14.29
CA ASN A 84 -0.03 16.69 -15.71
C ASN A 84 -0.45 15.35 -16.38
N LEU A 85 -1.09 14.45 -15.62
CA LEU A 85 -1.55 13.14 -16.07
C LEU A 85 -3.03 13.18 -16.54
N LEU A 86 -3.34 14.08 -17.47
CA LEU A 86 -4.71 14.36 -17.90
C LEU A 86 -5.38 13.16 -18.61
N ASP A 87 -4.61 12.40 -19.39
CA ASP A 87 -5.12 11.19 -20.06
C ASP A 87 -5.51 10.11 -19.04
N ASP A 88 -4.78 10.01 -17.93
CA ASP A 88 -5.12 9.08 -16.85
C ASP A 88 -6.35 9.53 -16.07
N VAL A 89 -6.55 10.84 -15.88
CA VAL A 89 -7.80 11.40 -15.33
C VAL A 89 -9.00 10.97 -16.18
N LEU A 90 -8.91 11.11 -17.51
CA LEU A 90 -9.96 10.65 -18.43
C LEU A 90 -10.15 9.13 -18.33
N GLY A 91 -9.06 8.37 -18.29
CA GLY A 91 -9.11 6.92 -18.11
C GLY A 91 -9.80 6.48 -16.82
N ILE A 92 -9.49 7.13 -15.69
CA ILE A 92 -10.14 6.86 -14.40
C ILE A 92 -11.62 7.28 -14.45
N GLN A 93 -11.94 8.42 -15.08
CA GLN A 93 -13.33 8.84 -15.29
C GLN A 93 -14.14 7.80 -16.07
N THR A 94 -13.54 7.16 -17.08
CA THR A 94 -14.18 6.11 -17.88
C THR A 94 -14.34 4.80 -17.12
N HIS A 95 -13.26 4.31 -16.49
CA HIS A 95 -13.24 2.96 -15.92
C HIS A 95 -13.66 2.89 -14.45
N ASN A 96 -13.42 3.97 -13.69
CA ASN A 96 -13.58 4.05 -12.25
C ASN A 96 -14.15 5.41 -11.79
N PRO A 97 -15.28 5.88 -12.36
CA PRO A 97 -15.79 7.24 -12.13
C PRO A 97 -16.02 7.59 -10.65
N LYS A 98 -16.36 6.59 -9.83
CA LYS A 98 -16.61 6.76 -8.38
C LYS A 98 -15.34 7.05 -7.59
N ILE A 99 -14.17 6.62 -8.07
CA ILE A 99 -12.88 6.79 -7.39
C ILE A 99 -12.32 8.19 -7.63
N LEU A 100 -12.61 8.78 -8.79
CA LEU A 100 -11.94 9.99 -9.28
C LEU A 100 -12.00 11.18 -8.32
N ASN A 101 -13.12 11.36 -7.61
CA ASN A 101 -13.33 12.48 -6.69
C ASN A 101 -13.13 12.12 -5.22
N LEU A 102 -12.72 10.88 -4.91
CA LEU A 102 -12.40 10.50 -3.55
C LEU A 102 -11.08 11.12 -3.11
N PRO A 103 -10.93 11.47 -1.81
CA PRO A 103 -9.63 11.67 -1.22
C PRO A 103 -8.72 10.44 -1.43
N ILE A 104 -7.42 10.66 -1.52
CA ILE A 104 -6.45 9.58 -1.79
C ILE A 104 -6.60 8.40 -0.83
N PHE A 105 -6.77 8.66 0.47
CA PHE A 105 -6.93 7.57 1.44
C PHE A 105 -8.23 6.78 1.23
N ASN A 106 -9.33 7.45 0.90
CA ASN A 106 -10.59 6.78 0.58
C ASN A 106 -10.48 5.93 -0.70
N ALA A 107 -9.73 6.38 -1.71
CA ALA A 107 -9.45 5.57 -2.89
C ALA A 107 -8.63 4.31 -2.55
N PHE A 108 -7.64 4.44 -1.64
CA PHE A 108 -6.89 3.29 -1.14
C PHE A 108 -7.80 2.29 -0.39
N GLN A 109 -8.73 2.78 0.44
CA GLN A 109 -9.73 1.94 1.11
C GLN A 109 -10.65 1.22 0.12
N GLU A 110 -11.05 1.86 -0.97
CA GLU A 110 -11.88 1.25 -2.01
C GLU A 110 -11.16 0.07 -2.69
N VAL A 111 -9.85 0.20 -2.94
CA VAL A 111 -9.02 -0.90 -3.48
C VAL A 111 -8.97 -2.07 -2.50
N VAL A 112 -8.69 -1.82 -1.22
CA VAL A 112 -8.65 -2.87 -0.18
C VAL A 112 -10.01 -3.57 -0.03
N SER A 113 -11.10 -2.79 -0.06
CA SER A 113 -12.47 -3.29 0.02
C SER A 113 -12.81 -4.19 -1.18
N ASN A 114 -12.51 -3.75 -2.41
CA ASN A 114 -12.79 -4.53 -3.61
C ASN A 114 -11.96 -5.83 -3.68
N LEU A 115 -10.70 -5.80 -3.24
CA LEU A 115 -9.90 -7.02 -3.08
C LEU A 115 -10.58 -8.00 -2.10
N GLY A 116 -11.07 -7.51 -0.97
CA GLY A 116 -11.79 -8.32 0.03
C GLY A 116 -13.09 -8.92 -0.51
N GLN A 117 -13.88 -8.15 -1.27
CA GLN A 117 -15.09 -8.63 -1.93
C GLN A 117 -14.82 -9.76 -2.93
N ASN A 118 -13.62 -9.78 -3.52
CA ASN A 118 -13.15 -10.82 -4.43
C ASN A 118 -12.37 -11.95 -3.72
N GLY A 119 -12.40 -12.00 -2.38
CA GLY A 119 -11.74 -13.05 -1.59
C GLY A 119 -10.20 -12.96 -1.60
N VAL A 120 -9.64 -11.80 -1.91
CA VAL A 120 -8.19 -11.58 -1.99
C VAL A 120 -7.70 -10.97 -0.67
N MET A 121 -6.72 -11.64 -0.05
CA MET A 121 -6.05 -11.12 1.15
C MET A 121 -5.12 -9.95 0.78
N VAL A 122 -4.91 -9.05 1.73
CA VAL A 122 -4.06 -7.87 1.55
C VAL A 122 -2.97 -7.89 2.62
N ILE A 123 -1.74 -7.71 2.15
CA ILE A 123 -0.58 -7.38 2.99
C ILE A 123 -0.25 -5.93 2.68
N LEU A 124 -0.47 -5.04 3.65
CA LEU A 124 -0.12 -3.63 3.51
C LEU A 124 1.40 -3.51 3.55
N ASP A 125 1.99 -2.72 2.67
CA ASP A 125 3.44 -2.58 2.61
C ASP A 125 3.87 -1.12 2.64
N ASN A 126 4.47 -0.69 3.75
CA ASN A 126 5.05 0.66 3.81
C ASN A 126 6.30 0.69 2.93
N HIS A 127 6.16 1.30 1.75
CA HIS A 127 7.15 1.15 0.70
C HIS A 127 8.21 2.25 0.70
N LEU A 128 7.76 3.48 0.93
CA LEU A 128 8.57 4.69 0.92
C LEU A 128 7.93 5.70 1.88
N THR A 129 8.64 6.75 2.23
CA THR A 129 8.12 7.83 3.06
C THR A 129 7.24 8.76 2.24
N THR A 130 7.79 9.33 1.17
CA THR A 130 7.09 10.24 0.25
C THR A 130 6.67 9.50 -1.01
N PRO A 131 5.52 9.82 -1.62
CA PRO A 131 5.10 9.17 -2.86
C PRO A 131 6.14 9.30 -3.98
N GLY A 132 6.50 8.19 -4.61
CA GLY A 132 7.50 8.21 -5.68
C GLY A 132 8.21 6.89 -5.91
N TRP A 133 9.28 6.96 -6.70
CA TRP A 133 10.15 5.82 -7.00
C TRP A 133 11.35 5.81 -6.08
N CYS A 134 11.69 4.63 -5.57
CA CYS A 134 13.02 4.33 -5.09
C CYS A 134 13.77 3.49 -6.17
N CYS A 135 14.98 2.99 -6.00
CA CYS A 135 15.54 2.41 -4.79
C CYS A 135 17.08 2.34 -4.88
N SER A 136 17.68 3.46 -5.25
CA SER A 136 19.12 3.56 -5.50
C SER A 136 19.95 3.52 -4.22
N ASP A 137 21.26 3.30 -4.34
CA ASP A 137 22.19 3.30 -3.20
C ASP A 137 22.26 4.66 -2.46
N ASN A 138 21.89 5.75 -3.12
CA ASN A 138 21.84 7.11 -2.56
C ASN A 138 20.43 7.51 -2.09
N ASP A 139 19.53 6.55 -1.92
CA ASP A 139 18.18 6.81 -1.44
C ASP A 139 18.20 7.40 -0.02
N LEU A 140 17.67 8.62 0.12
CA LEU A 140 17.57 9.31 1.41
C LEU A 140 16.51 8.72 2.34
N ASP A 141 15.88 7.63 1.91
CA ASP A 141 14.88 6.85 2.62
C ASP A 141 15.35 5.41 2.89
N ALA A 142 16.63 5.12 2.61
CA ALA A 142 17.23 3.79 2.64
C ALA A 142 17.27 3.11 4.02
N PHE A 143 17.45 3.88 5.11
CA PHE A 143 17.59 3.32 6.45
C PHE A 143 17.21 4.33 7.54
N PHE A 144 17.06 3.86 8.78
CA PHE A 144 16.77 4.73 9.93
C PHE A 144 17.77 5.91 10.04
N GLU A 145 17.26 7.07 10.43
CA GLU A 145 18.02 8.32 10.61
C GLU A 145 18.66 8.87 9.31
N TYR A 146 18.30 8.32 8.14
CA TYR A 146 18.47 9.07 6.90
C TYR A 146 17.50 10.27 6.85
N PRO A 147 17.80 11.32 6.07
CA PRO A 147 17.04 12.58 6.12
C PRO A 147 15.52 12.44 5.95
N ASN A 148 15.06 11.45 5.19
CA ASN A 148 13.64 11.24 4.93
C ASN A 148 13.03 10.12 5.79
N PHE A 149 13.79 9.45 6.66
CA PHE A 149 13.31 8.31 7.44
C PHE A 149 13.51 8.49 8.96
N ASP A 150 12.54 9.16 9.57
CA ASP A 150 12.40 9.28 11.03
C ASP A 150 11.65 8.06 11.62
N PRO A 151 12.27 7.25 12.50
CA PRO A 151 11.65 6.07 13.10
C PRO A 151 10.37 6.36 13.91
N ALA A 152 10.29 7.51 14.59
CA ALA A 152 9.13 7.86 15.41
C ALA A 152 7.92 8.22 14.53
N VAL A 153 8.16 8.95 13.44
CA VAL A 153 7.14 9.28 12.44
C VAL A 153 6.65 8.01 11.73
N TRP A 154 7.58 7.12 11.40
CA TRP A 154 7.28 5.81 10.82
C TRP A 154 6.43 4.94 11.73
N ALA A 155 6.84 4.73 13.00
CA ALA A 155 6.08 3.96 13.97
C ALA A 155 4.66 4.52 14.18
N LYS A 156 4.52 5.86 14.21
CA LYS A 156 3.21 6.53 14.27
C LYS A 156 2.35 6.24 13.04
N GLY A 157 2.94 6.31 11.84
CA GLY A 157 2.24 6.02 10.59
C GLY A 157 1.79 4.56 10.51
N LEU A 158 2.66 3.61 10.86
CA LEU A 158 2.31 2.18 10.96
C LEU A 158 1.17 1.94 11.95
N SER A 159 1.23 2.57 13.13
CA SER A 159 0.18 2.43 14.15
C SER A 159 -1.17 2.98 13.67
N LYS A 160 -1.16 4.12 12.95
CA LYS A 160 -2.38 4.69 12.34
C LYS A 160 -2.94 3.78 11.26
N MET A 161 -2.10 3.26 10.37
CA MET A 161 -2.51 2.31 9.33
C MET A 161 -3.15 1.06 9.94
N ALA A 162 -2.49 0.44 10.92
CA ALA A 162 -3.01 -0.74 11.62
C ALA A 162 -4.34 -0.44 12.33
N SER A 163 -4.48 0.73 12.96
CA SER A 163 -5.71 1.13 13.64
C SER A 163 -6.88 1.32 12.68
N LEU A 164 -6.64 1.88 11.49
CA LEU A 164 -7.67 2.11 10.47
C LEU A 164 -8.15 0.80 9.82
N PHE A 165 -7.28 -0.19 9.67
CA PHE A 165 -7.60 -1.48 9.06
C PHE A 165 -7.87 -2.62 10.05
N ARG A 166 -7.87 -2.36 11.36
CA ARG A 166 -8.01 -3.40 12.41
C ARG A 166 -9.24 -4.33 12.27
N ASN A 167 -10.33 -3.81 11.70
CA ASN A 167 -11.60 -4.54 11.53
C ASN A 167 -11.83 -4.99 10.08
N VAL A 168 -10.85 -4.79 9.18
CA VAL A 168 -10.94 -5.18 7.77
C VAL A 168 -10.33 -6.57 7.63
N THR A 169 -11.20 -7.58 7.55
CA THR A 169 -10.82 -8.99 7.74
C THR A 169 -9.91 -9.56 6.66
N ASN A 170 -9.90 -8.98 5.45
CA ASN A 170 -9.00 -9.40 4.38
C ASN A 170 -7.61 -8.76 4.49
N VAL A 171 -7.39 -7.77 5.36
CA VAL A 171 -6.04 -7.28 5.68
C VAL A 171 -5.42 -8.23 6.71
N VAL A 172 -4.42 -8.99 6.29
CA VAL A 172 -3.87 -10.11 7.07
C VAL A 172 -2.48 -9.86 7.64
N GLY A 173 -1.85 -8.74 7.25
CA GLY A 173 -0.53 -8.37 7.74
C GLY A 173 -0.06 -7.03 7.21
N MET A 174 1.06 -6.57 7.74
CA MET A 174 1.74 -5.36 7.30
C MET A 174 3.25 -5.61 7.22
N SER A 175 3.82 -5.42 6.03
CA SER A 175 5.25 -5.27 5.82
C SER A 175 5.66 -3.88 6.31
N LEU A 176 6.55 -3.85 7.30
CA LEU A 176 6.82 -2.65 8.10
C LEU A 176 7.62 -1.60 7.31
N ARG A 177 8.56 -2.02 6.47
CA ARG A 177 9.35 -1.14 5.60
C ARG A 177 9.91 -1.93 4.43
N ASN A 178 9.79 -1.40 3.21
CA ASN A 178 10.39 -2.01 2.03
C ASN A 178 11.91 -1.78 1.98
N GLU A 179 12.66 -2.87 1.80
CA GLU A 179 14.08 -2.87 1.44
C GLU A 179 14.97 -1.87 2.20
N PRO A 180 15.09 -1.97 3.55
CA PRO A 180 16.17 -1.30 4.26
C PRO A 180 17.51 -1.63 3.59
N ARG A 181 18.30 -0.61 3.26
CA ARG A 181 19.50 -0.74 2.43
C ARG A 181 20.57 0.29 2.81
N GLY A 182 21.70 0.24 2.12
CA GLY A 182 22.80 1.17 2.29
C GLY A 182 23.77 0.76 3.39
N THR A 183 24.73 1.63 3.70
CA THR A 183 25.88 1.29 4.56
C THR A 183 25.63 1.53 6.05
N ARG A 184 24.41 1.96 6.44
CA ARG A 184 24.06 2.26 7.84
C ARG A 184 23.41 1.09 8.59
N ASP A 185 23.64 -0.14 8.15
CA ASP A 185 23.25 -1.37 8.86
C ASP A 185 24.13 -1.59 10.12
N TYR A 186 24.02 -0.67 11.08
CA TYR A 186 24.68 -0.79 12.37
C TYR A 186 23.71 -1.42 13.38
N PRO A 187 24.12 -2.41 14.19
CA PRO A 187 23.24 -3.12 15.12
C PRO A 187 22.41 -2.20 16.03
N ASN A 188 22.98 -1.10 16.51
CA ASN A 188 22.30 -0.15 17.39
C ASN A 188 21.16 0.62 16.73
N LEU A 189 21.14 0.75 15.41
CA LEU A 189 20.06 1.44 14.68
C LEU A 189 18.82 0.56 14.50
N TRP A 190 18.95 -0.78 14.56
CA TRP A 190 17.82 -1.69 14.48
C TRP A 190 16.91 -1.70 15.71
N PHE A 191 17.41 -1.21 16.85
CA PHE A 191 16.69 -1.20 18.12
C PHE A 191 16.11 0.19 18.46
N LYS A 192 16.03 1.08 17.46
CA LYS A 192 15.46 2.43 17.59
C LYS A 192 13.92 2.42 17.56
#